data_AF-A0A2W4N113-F1
#
_entry.id   AF-A0A2W4N113-F1
#
_cell.length_a   1.000
_cell.length_b   1.000
_cell.length_c   1.000
_cell.angle_alpha   90.00
_cell.angle_beta   90.00
_cell.angle_gamma   90.00
#
_symmetry.space_group_name_H-M   'P 1'
#
loop_
_entity.id
_entity.type
_entity.pdbx_description
1 polymer ?
#
loop_
_entity_poly.entity_id
_entity_poly.type
_entity_poly.pdbx_seq_one_letter_code
_entity_poly.pdbx_strand_id
1 'polypeptide(L)' 'MTASNLSPARTVAELKELRALTGDENGAQRVAWTETWARARAWMREKLAALPVEVTVD' A
#
# COMPACT_ATOMS: atom_id res chain seq x y z
N MET A 1 4.98 -27.39 13.39
CA MET A 1 4.40 -26.04 13.19
C MET A 1 4.63 -25.66 11.74
N THR A 2 3.59 -25.68 10.91
CA THR A 2 3.68 -25.15 9.55
C THR A 2 3.98 -23.66 9.66
N ALA A 3 5.14 -23.23 9.16
CA ALA A 3 5.41 -21.82 9.00
C ALA A 3 4.32 -21.26 8.08
N SER A 4 3.58 -20.27 8.56
CA SER A 4 2.66 -19.52 7.71
C SER A 4 3.47 -18.94 6.55
N ASN A 5 3.05 -19.14 5.30
CA ASN A 5 3.64 -18.51 4.11
C ASN A 5 3.49 -16.96 4.10
N LEU A 6 3.03 -16.38 5.21
CA LEU A 6 2.82 -14.95 5.40
C LEU A 6 3.97 -14.35 6.22
N SER A 7 4.34 -13.12 5.90
CA SER A 7 5.28 -12.31 6.67
C SER A 7 4.56 -11.11 7.29
N PRO A 8 4.03 -11.23 8.53
CA PRO A 8 3.32 -10.13 9.18
C PRO A 8 4.18 -8.88 9.37
N ALA A 9 5.48 -9.06 9.64
CA ALA A 9 6.43 -7.96 9.79
C ALA A 9 6.55 -7.13 8.49
N ARG A 10 6.54 -7.80 7.33
CA ARG A 10 6.51 -7.13 6.03
C ARG A 10 5.25 -6.29 5.87
N THR A 11 4.08 -6.82 6.18
CA THR A 11 2.81 -6.08 6.12
C THR A 11 2.86 -4.82 6.98
N VAL A 12 3.35 -4.92 8.21
CA VAL A 12 3.48 -3.74 9.10
C VAL A 12 4.46 -2.71 8.53
N ALA A 13 5.57 -3.15 7.94
CA ALA A 13 6.53 -2.24 7.31
C ALA A 13 5.91 -1.49 6.13
N GLU A 14 5.19 -2.17 5.25
CA GLU A 14 4.51 -1.57 4.09
C GLU A 14 3.40 -0.60 4.52
N LEU A 15 2.66 -0.90 5.60
CA LEU A 15 1.67 0.04 6.15
C LEU A 15 2.32 1.31 6.74
N LYS A 16 3.50 1.18 7.35
CA LYS A 16 4.27 2.35 7.84
C LYS A 16 4.80 3.19 6.68
N GLU A 17 5.28 2.55 5.62
CA GLU A 17 5.70 3.22 4.37
C GLU A 17 4.53 4.01 3.76
N LEU A 18 3.36 3.38 3.62
CA LEU A 18 2.17 4.05 3.11
C LEU A 18 1.72 5.21 4.02
N ARG A 19 1.83 5.06 5.34
CA ARG A 19 1.55 6.15 6.30
C ARG A 19 2.51 7.32 6.09
N ALA A 20 3.82 7.07 5.96
CA ALA A 20 4.80 8.13 5.73
C ALA A 20 4.57 8.85 4.39
N LEU A 21 4.09 8.13 3.37
CA LEU A 21 3.81 8.69 2.05
C LEU A 21 2.58 9.62 2.02
N THR A 22 1.56 9.31 2.83
CA THR A 22 0.20 9.86 2.65
C THR A 22 -0.41 10.51 3.89
N GLY A 23 0.33 10.54 4.99
CA GLY A 23 -0.13 11.13 6.24
C GLY A 23 0.66 12.35 6.66
N ASP A 24 -0.01 13.19 7.43
CA ASP A 24 0.54 14.36 8.12
C ASP A 24 0.27 14.24 9.63
N GLU A 25 0.40 15.36 10.37
CA GLU A 25 0.10 15.46 11.80
C GLU A 25 -1.35 15.04 12.17
N ASN A 26 -2.27 15.12 11.21
CA ASN A 26 -3.69 14.76 11.36
C ASN A 26 -4.00 13.35 10.84
N GLY A 27 -2.99 12.56 10.47
CA GLY A 27 -3.14 11.20 9.96
C GLY A 27 -3.21 11.13 8.43
N ALA A 28 -3.70 10.00 7.90
CA ALA A 28 -3.70 9.76 6.46
C ALA A 28 -4.98 10.25 5.77
N GLN A 29 -4.84 11.19 4.83
CA GLN A 29 -5.96 11.83 4.12
C GLN A 29 -6.07 11.33 2.67
N ARG A 30 -6.42 10.05 2.48
CA ARG A 30 -6.55 9.41 1.15
C ARG A 30 -7.98 9.44 0.61
N VAL A 31 -8.54 10.65 0.46
CA VAL A 31 -9.89 10.85 -0.11
C VAL A 31 -9.87 10.56 -1.61
N ALA A 32 -10.88 9.83 -2.12
CA ALA A 32 -10.95 9.42 -3.52
C ALA A 32 -10.76 10.60 -4.50
N TRP A 33 -10.03 10.34 -5.58
CA TRP A 33 -9.70 11.30 -6.65
C TRP A 33 -8.85 12.52 -6.27
N THR A 34 -8.31 12.58 -5.05
CA THR A 34 -7.31 13.59 -4.66
C THR A 34 -5.90 13.18 -5.07
N GLU A 35 -4.95 14.13 -5.03
CA GLU A 35 -3.54 13.86 -5.28
C GLU A 35 -2.97 12.80 -4.32
N THR A 36 -3.27 12.91 -3.03
CA THR A 36 -2.82 11.94 -2.01
C THR A 36 -3.36 10.54 -2.28
N TRP A 37 -4.60 10.43 -2.78
CA TRP A 37 -5.17 9.16 -3.22
C TRP A 37 -4.48 8.61 -4.47
N ALA A 38 -4.20 9.45 -5.46
CA ALA A 38 -3.48 9.04 -6.67
C ALA A 38 -2.07 8.51 -6.32
N ARG A 39 -1.37 9.18 -5.41
CA ARG A 39 -0.06 8.74 -4.89
C ARG A 39 -0.14 7.39 -4.18
N ALA A 40 -1.14 7.18 -3.32
CA ALA A 40 -1.36 5.89 -2.66
C ALA A 40 -1.64 4.76 -3.66
N ARG A 41 -2.43 5.05 -4.71
CA ARG A 41 -2.73 4.09 -5.78
C ARG A 41 -1.51 3.78 -6.63
N ALA A 42 -0.66 4.76 -6.92
CA ALA A 42 0.61 4.53 -7.61
C ALA A 42 1.54 3.61 -6.80
N TRP A 43 1.69 3.89 -5.50
CA TRP A 43 2.43 3.04 -4.57
C TRP A 43 1.92 1.59 -4.57
N MET A 44 0.60 1.38 -4.52
CA MET A 44 0.03 0.03 -4.58
C MET A 44 0.33 -0.68 -5.91
N ARG A 45 0.27 0.03 -7.04
CA ARG A 45 0.59 -0.53 -8.36
C ARG A 45 2.05 -0.97 -8.45
N GLU A 46 2.98 -0.23 -7.85
CA GLU A 46 4.39 -0.62 -7.79
C GLU A 46 4.59 -1.91 -6.99
N LYS A 47 3.91 -2.07 -5.84
CA LYS A 47 3.96 -3.33 -5.07
C LYS A 47 3.39 -4.51 -5.85
N LEU A 48 2.30 -4.29 -6.59
CA LEU A 48 1.68 -5.32 -7.43
C LEU A 48 2.54 -5.70 -8.64
N ALA A 49 3.24 -4.74 -9.26
CA ALA A 49 4.14 -4.99 -10.39
C ALA A 49 5.31 -5.92 -10.04
N ALA A 50 5.67 -6.04 -8.76
CA ALA A 50 6.67 -6.99 -8.27
C ALA A 50 6.14 -8.43 -8.12
N LEU A 51 4.84 -8.65 -8.36
CA LEU A 51 4.18 -9.94 -8.22
C LEU A 51 3.75 -10.47 -9.60
N PRO A 52 3.72 -11.80 -9.79
CA PRO A 52 3.25 -12.40 -11.04
C PRO A 52 1.71 -12.44 -11.09
N VAL A 53 1.06 -11.28 -11.05
CA VAL A 53 -0.40 -11.15 -10.98
C VAL A 53 -0.92 -10.25 -12.09
N GLU A 54 -2.13 -10.54 -12.57
CA GLU A 54 -2.90 -9.63 -13.42
C GLU A 54 -3.60 -8.58 -12.56
N VAL A 55 -3.66 -7.34 -13.05
CA VAL A 55 -4.29 -6.22 -12.33
C VAL A 55 -5.37 -5.60 -13.23
N THR A 56 -6.62 -5.65 -12.75
CA THR A 56 -7.78 -5.03 -13.41
C THR A 56 -8.32 -3.87 -12.56
N VAL A 57 -8.80 -2.82 -13.22
CA VAL A 57 -9.48 -1.67 -12.60
C VAL A 57 -10.80 -1.46 -13.34
N ASP A 58 -11.87 -1.12 -12.61
CA ASP A 58 -13.22 -0.88 -13.12
C ASP A 58 -13.42 0.51 -13.75
#